data_AF-A0A0K0E533-F1
#
_entry.id   AF-A0A0K0E533-F1
#
_cell.length_a   1.000
_cell.length_b   1.000
_cell.length_c   1.000
_cell.angle_alpha   90.00
_cell.angle_beta   90.00
_cell.angle_gamma   90.00
#
_symmetry.space_group_name_H-M   'P 1'
#
loop_
_entity.id
_entity.type
_entity.pdbx_description
1 polymer ?
#
loop_
_entity_poly.entity_id
_entity_poly.type
_entity_poly.pdbx_seq_one_letter_code
_entity_poly.pdbx_strand_id
1 'polypeptide(L)'
;MCGSNMFDILESEEVDEEDILKGKQLVMILLVAFGLFLILTISYEMIMPVINNPNYPFYNHVPDYTFTVPKRHFEKHLHHQINK
;
A
#
# COMPACT_ATOMS: atom_id res chain seq x y z
N MET A 1 18.93 47.76 16.77
CA MET A 1 19.92 46.81 17.34
C MET A 1 19.20 45.73 18.18
N CYS A 2 18.15 45.08 17.65
CA CYS A 2 17.29 44.16 18.43
C CYS A 2 17.52 42.68 18.10
N GLY A 3 18.50 42.36 17.25
CA GLY A 3 18.74 41.00 16.75
C GLY A 3 19.84 40.22 17.45
N SER A 4 20.75 40.90 18.18
CA SER A 4 21.87 40.25 18.88
C SER A 4 21.41 39.47 20.10
N ASN A 5 20.53 40.05 20.93
CA ASN A 5 20.10 39.41 22.18
C ASN A 5 19.35 38.08 21.96
N MET A 6 18.68 37.89 20.82
CA MET A 6 17.97 36.64 20.54
C MET A 6 18.95 35.51 20.22
N PHE A 7 20.08 35.81 19.58
CA PHE A 7 21.14 34.83 19.32
C PHE A 7 21.93 34.51 20.60
N ASP A 8 22.21 35.51 21.44
CA ASP A 8 22.91 35.30 22.72
C ASP A 8 22.10 34.44 23.70
N ILE A 9 20.75 34.58 23.71
CA ILE A 9 19.88 33.70 24.52
C ILE A 9 19.91 32.26 24.01
N LEU A 10 20.00 32.06 22.68
CA LEU A 10 20.15 30.73 22.07
C LEU A 10 21.51 30.09 22.37
N GLU A 11 22.55 30.89 22.59
CA GLU A 11 23.90 30.40 22.87
C GLU A 11 24.11 30.10 24.38
N SER A 12 23.38 30.78 25.26
CA SER A 12 23.47 30.59 26.72
C SER A 12 22.63 29.44 27.27
N GLU A 13 21.75 28.83 26.48
CA GLU A 13 21.04 27.64 26.91
C GLU A 13 22.02 26.47 26.77
N GLU A 14 22.74 26.16 27.86
CA GLU A 14 23.49 24.92 28.02
C GLU A 14 22.52 23.78 27.75
N VAL A 15 22.46 23.33 26.49
CA VAL A 15 21.53 22.30 26.09
C VAL A 15 22.00 21.03 26.77
N ASP A 16 21.28 20.62 27.82
CA ASP A 16 21.56 19.40 28.57
C ASP A 16 21.77 18.25 27.57
N GLU A 17 22.90 17.54 27.67
CA GLU A 17 23.23 16.46 26.72
C GLU A 17 22.11 15.42 26.65
N GLU A 18 21.35 15.24 27.74
CA GLU A 18 20.15 14.40 27.80
C GLU A 18 19.03 14.91 26.88
N ASP A 19 18.80 16.22 26.83
CA ASP A 19 17.81 16.85 25.96
C ASP A 19 18.27 16.88 24.51
N ILE A 20 19.58 17.02 24.24
CA ILE A 20 20.14 16.80 22.90
C ILE A 20 19.90 15.36 22.44
N LEU A 21 20.14 14.38 23.32
CA LEU A 21 19.96 12.96 22.98
C LEU A 21 18.48 12.65 22.70
N LYS A 22 17.57 13.16 23.54
CA LYS A 22 16.12 13.08 23.29
C LYS A 22 15.71 13.81 22.03
N GLY A 23 16.23 15.01 21.78
CA GLY A 23 15.97 15.81 20.60
C GLY A 23 16.41 15.09 19.32
N LYS A 24 17.62 14.53 19.31
CA LYS A 24 18.13 13.72 18.20
C LYS A 24 17.27 12.48 17.95
N GLN A 25 16.86 11.78 19.02
CA GLN A 25 15.95 10.63 18.88
C GLN A 25 14.59 11.06 18.31
N LEU A 26 14.02 12.17 18.78
CA LEU A 26 12.74 12.69 18.32
C LEU A 26 12.81 13.12 16.85
N VAL A 27 13.87 13.82 16.45
CA VAL A 27 14.12 14.19 15.05
C VAL A 27 14.26 12.95 14.17
N MET A 28 14.98 11.92 14.62
CA MET A 28 15.11 10.66 13.88
C MET A 28 13.76 9.94 13.73
N ILE A 29 12.94 9.88 14.79
CA ILE A 29 11.59 9.29 14.73
C ILE A 29 10.71 10.08 13.76
N LEU A 30 10.75 11.41 13.81
CA LEU A 30 9.98 12.28 12.93
C LEU A 30 10.40 12.11 11.47
N LEU A 31 11.70 12.01 11.19
CA LEU A 31 12.23 11.75 9.84
C LEU A 31 11.76 10.39 9.33
N VAL A 32 11.85 9.34 10.14
CA VAL A 32 11.37 8.00 9.78
C VAL A 32 9.86 8.02 9.50
N ALA A 33 9.06 8.64 10.37
CA ALA A 33 7.62 8.75 10.20
C ALA A 33 7.25 9.51 8.92
N PHE A 34 7.93 10.64 8.66
CA PHE A 34 7.76 11.42 7.44
C PHE A 34 8.16 10.63 6.18
N GLY A 35 9.28 9.90 6.24
CA GLY A 35 9.72 9.01 5.16
C GLY A 35 8.70 7.90 4.87
N LEU A 36 8.15 7.26 5.91
CA LEU A 36 7.09 6.25 5.76
C LEU A 36 5.82 6.84 5.15
N PHE A 37 5.43 8.04 5.57
CA PHE A 37 4.29 8.76 5.01
C PHE A 37 4.48 9.05 3.50
N LEU A 38 5.67 9.49 3.09
CA LEU A 38 6.00 9.71 1.68
C LEU A 38 5.97 8.40 0.88
N ILE A 39 6.57 7.32 1.39
CA ILE A 39 6.55 6.00 0.74
C ILE A 39 5.11 5.51 0.57
N LEU A 40 4.28 5.66 1.61
CA LEU A 40 2.87 5.29 1.54
C LEU A 40 2.15 6.09 0.45
N THR A 41 2.34 7.41 0.40
CA THR A 41 1.71 8.28 -0.59
C THR A 41 2.13 7.92 -2.01
N ILE A 42 3.43 7.74 -2.24
CA ILE A 42 3.95 7.33 -3.56
C ILE A 42 3.42 5.95 -3.94
N SER A 43 3.39 5.00 -3.01
CA SER A 43 2.85 3.66 -3.27
C SER A 43 1.37 3.71 -3.63
N TYR A 44 0.60 4.59 -2.99
CA TYR A 44 -0.81 4.78 -3.29
C TYR A 44 -1.02 5.29 -4.71
N GLU A 45 -0.30 6.34 -5.11
CA GLU A 45 -0.36 6.88 -6.48
C GLU A 45 0.05 5.86 -7.54
N MET A 46 1.03 5.01 -7.24
CA MET A 46 1.48 3.95 -8.15
C MET A 46 0.47 2.80 -8.29
N ILE A 47 -0.26 2.48 -7.21
CA ILE A 47 -1.23 1.38 -7.19
C ILE A 47 -2.60 1.84 -7.71
N MET A 48 -2.96 3.11 -7.55
CA MET A 48 -4.23 3.69 -7.98
C MET A 48 -4.63 3.37 -9.44
N PRO A 49 -3.75 3.48 -10.46
CA PRO A 49 -4.12 3.12 -11.83
C PRO A 49 -4.44 1.62 -11.99
N VAL A 50 -3.89 0.75 -11.14
CA VAL A 50 -4.18 -0.69 -11.15
C VAL A 50 -5.56 -0.95 -10.56
N ILE A 51 -5.89 -0.30 -9.44
CA ILE A 51 -7.18 -0.44 -8.76
C ILE A 51 -8.31 0.11 -9.63
N ASN A 52 -8.12 1.28 -10.24
CA ASN A 52 -9.15 1.95 -11.02
C ASN A 52 -9.22 1.49 -12.48
N ASN A 53 -8.41 0.51 -12.90
CA ASN A 53 -8.48 0.00 -14.26
C ASN A 53 -9.74 -0.88 -14.42
N PRO A 54 -10.75 -0.47 -15.21
CA PRO A 54 -11.95 -1.28 -15.42
C PRO A 54 -11.65 -2.61 -16.13
N ASN A 55 -10.52 -2.70 -16.81
CA ASN A 55 -10.05 -3.90 -17.50
C ASN A 55 -9.16 -4.78 -16.61
N TYR A 56 -9.00 -4.45 -15.31
CA TYR A 56 -8.21 -5.30 -14.42
C TYR A 56 -8.91 -6.65 -14.22
N PRO A 57 -8.25 -7.79 -14.53
CA PRO A 57 -8.92 -9.08 -14.67
C PRO A 57 -9.54 -9.60 -13.37
N PHE A 58 -9.15 -9.06 -12.21
CA PHE A 58 -9.60 -9.55 -10.91
C PHE A 58 -10.70 -8.71 -10.25
N TYR A 59 -10.88 -7.44 -10.63
CA TYR A 59 -11.90 -6.59 -9.98
C TYR A 59 -13.29 -6.76 -10.59
N ASN A 60 -13.37 -7.04 -11.89
CA ASN A 60 -14.64 -6.98 -12.64
C ASN A 60 -15.09 -8.31 -13.23
N HIS A 61 -14.37 -9.41 -13.01
CA HIS A 61 -14.79 -10.72 -13.52
C HIS A 61 -15.70 -11.38 -12.49
N VAL A 62 -16.99 -11.50 -12.83
CA VAL A 62 -17.88 -12.43 -12.13
C VAL A 62 -17.33 -13.83 -12.41
N PRO A 63 -16.96 -14.62 -11.38
CA PRO A 63 -16.51 -15.98 -11.60
C PRO A 63 -17.59 -16.76 -12.36
N ASP A 64 -17.21 -17.34 -13.50
CA ASP A 64 -18.11 -18.17 -14.27
C ASP A 64 -18.25 -19.53 -13.57
N TYR A 65 -19.39 -19.74 -12.92
CA TYR A 65 -19.75 -20.99 -12.26
C TYR A 65 -20.49 -21.96 -13.18
N THR A 66 -20.51 -21.72 -14.50
CA THR A 66 -21.13 -22.67 -15.44
C THR A 66 -20.35 -23.99 -15.44
N PHE A 67 -20.92 -24.99 -14.76
CA PHE A 67 -20.41 -26.34 -14.80
C PHE A 67 -20.72 -26.94 -16.18
N THR A 68 -19.72 -26.95 -17.06
CA THR A 68 -19.84 -27.69 -18.32
C THR A 68 -19.55 -29.16 -18.04
N VAL A 69 -20.59 -29.99 -18.14
CA VAL A 69 -20.40 -31.44 -18.05
C VAL A 69 -19.55 -31.87 -19.25
N PRO A 70 -18.45 -32.63 -19.06
CA PRO A 70 -17.63 -33.09 -20.17
C PRO A 70 -18.47 -33.90 -21.17
N LYS A 71 -18.62 -33.35 -22.39
CA LYS A 71 -19.47 -33.92 -23.47
C LYS A 71 -19.20 -35.39 -23.76
N ARG A 72 -17.96 -35.86 -23.55
CA ARG A 72 -17.54 -37.24 -23.82
C ARG A 72 -18.33 -38.29 -23.02
N HIS A 73 -18.87 -37.94 -21.85
CA HIS A 73 -19.64 -38.90 -21.05
C HIS A 73 -21.11 -39.00 -21.51
N PHE A 74 -21.66 -37.93 -22.10
CA PHE A 74 -23.03 -37.91 -22.59
C PHE A 74 -23.20 -38.62 -23.93
N GLU A 75 -22.26 -38.45 -24.86
CA GLU A 75 -22.32 -39.11 -26.18
C GLU A 75 -22.38 -40.63 -26.06
N LYS A 76 -21.59 -41.22 -25.15
CA LYS A 76 -21.59 -42.68 -24.92
C LYS A 76 -22.93 -43.19 -24.38
N HIS A 77 -23.58 -42.43 -23.51
CA HIS A 77 -24.89 -42.83 -22.98
C HIS A 77 -26.02 -42.61 -23.98
N LEU A 78 -25.95 -41.57 -24.81
CA LEU A 78 -26.97 -41.31 -25.83
C LEU A 78 -26.96 -42.39 -26.93
N HIS A 79 -25.77 -42.76 -27.43
CA HIS A 79 -25.65 -43.84 -28.42
C HIS A 79 -26.08 -45.21 -27.86
N HIS A 80 -25.92 -45.46 -26.56
CA HIS A 80 -26.38 -46.70 -25.94
C HIS A 80 -27.91 -46.76 -25.77
N GLN A 81 -28.58 -45.62 -25.58
CA GLN A 81 -30.04 -45.56 -25.47
C GLN A 81 -30.75 -45.66 -26.82
N ILE A 82 -30.14 -45.16 -27.90
CA ILE A 82 -30.73 -45.19 -29.26
C ILE A 82 -30.71 -46.60 -29.87
N ASN A 83 -29.79 -47.46 -29.44
CA ASN A 83 -29.58 -48.79 -30.03
C ASN A 83 -30.30 -49.93 -29.29
N LYS A 84 -31.35 -49.62 -28.51
CA LYS A 84 -32.14 -50.57 -27.75
C LYS A 84 -33.62 -50.41 -28.08
#